data_AF-A0AAD2GC56-F1
#
_entry.id   AF-A0AAD2GC56-F1
#
_cell.length_a   1.000
_cell.length_b   1.000
_cell.length_c   1.000
_cell.angle_alpha   90.00
_cell.angle_beta   90.00
_cell.angle_gamma   90.00
#
_symmetry.space_group_name_H-M   'P 1'
#
loop_
_entity.id
_entity.type
_entity.pdbx_description
1 polymer ?
#
loop_
_entity_poly.entity_id
_entity_poly.type
_entity_poly.pdbx_seq_one_letter_code
_entity_poly.pdbx_strand_id
1 'polypeptide(L)'
;MISQALIKSSAASLKQQGSRSVQRWVSTSSTQASSLMDQGSDGNNNAAMGGKVAAAAVVAVAMVGLVTTTTTTNSTTVERTRLVSCEPAAAAAAQPAQQRTKMLGTSANSISTTTGGSKSSSSIEVRTAPTKSKMPVYTMKQVAVNNGENGKPVWMTHGGNVYDVTNFIANHPGGSEKIMQAAGSSVEPFWHVYRQHFNTDLPMKLMEQMLVGELLDKDQEKVDLKMELLEETTADPYALEPLEERHPALIVHGEQPMNAEVPEHLLTKDYLTSPDLFYIRHHHPVPYLTKDEVENFELEIDLGAYGGGKKKTITLEDLKKMKKVEVTATLQCSGNRRGGYNDFERTSGTSWGQGAISTAKWGGVRLRDLMKHIGLEDEMDAQENGKLEHVRFHALDGMMASIGIEKAMNPYGDVIVCYEMNGKPLPRDHGYPLRVIVPGYAAVRNVKWVQKIELSQEEAEGPWQRGLNYKVLPPGVRDAKSVDLSKIPSMMELSVQSGITSIVPQNKSSSSKPGDTIMVKASGWAYSGGGRNIVRVDVTGDGAESWQAADLTSGQDQKQGRAWAWTFWECTLPAKVQADGSVQVHSKGVDLAFNSQPDSAKHNWNVRGLTNNSWYSKKIPVQ
;
A
#
# COMPACT_ATOMS: atom_id res chain seq x y z
N MET A 1 6.15 1.79 67.09
CA MET A 1 5.55 0.49 66.69
C MET A 1 4.27 0.86 65.94
N ILE A 2 4.14 0.83 64.62
CA ILE A 2 4.46 -0.19 63.61
C ILE A 2 4.97 0.57 62.37
N SER A 3 6.29 0.57 62.14
CA SER A 3 6.89 1.01 60.88
C SER A 3 8.32 0.48 60.73
N GLN A 4 8.54 -0.78 61.14
CA GLN A 4 9.83 -1.49 60.99
C GLN A 4 9.68 -2.97 60.59
N ALA A 5 8.49 -3.44 60.22
CA ALA A 5 8.26 -4.86 59.88
C ALA A 5 8.07 -5.16 58.38
N LEU A 6 8.06 -4.16 57.49
CA LEU A 6 7.83 -4.37 56.04
C LEU A 6 9.05 -4.11 55.13
N ILE A 7 10.23 -3.83 55.70
CA ILE A 7 11.47 -3.57 54.94
C ILE A 7 12.42 -4.79 54.94
N LYS A 8 12.09 -5.87 55.65
CA LYS A 8 12.95 -7.08 55.73
C LYS A 8 12.49 -8.29 54.91
N SER A 9 11.36 -8.24 54.18
CA SER A 9 10.93 -9.37 53.32
C SER A 9 11.13 -9.16 51.80
N SER A 10 11.46 -7.95 51.33
CA SER A 10 11.67 -7.69 49.90
C SER A 10 13.14 -7.78 49.44
N ALA A 11 14.11 -7.79 50.37
CA ALA A 11 15.54 -7.83 50.04
C ALA A 11 16.13 -9.25 49.88
N ALA A 12 15.39 -10.30 50.25
CA ALA A 12 15.86 -11.69 50.15
C ALA A 12 15.40 -12.41 48.88
N SER A 13 14.32 -11.96 48.22
CA SER A 13 13.80 -12.58 46.99
C SER A 13 14.52 -12.09 45.71
N LEU A 14 15.00 -10.84 45.71
CA LEU A 14 15.69 -10.24 44.55
C LEU A 14 17.16 -10.65 44.38
N LYS A 15 17.78 -11.27 45.39
CA LYS A 15 19.15 -11.82 45.28
C LYS A 15 19.22 -13.25 44.73
N GLN A 16 18.09 -13.97 44.63
CA GLN A 16 18.06 -15.35 44.16
C GLN A 16 17.56 -15.53 42.71
N GLN A 17 16.90 -14.52 42.12
CA GLN A 17 16.47 -14.56 40.71
C GLN A 17 17.44 -13.88 39.73
N GLY A 18 18.34 -13.01 40.19
CA GLY A 18 19.37 -12.37 39.36
C GLY A 18 20.62 -13.21 39.08
N SER A 19 20.80 -14.34 39.78
CA SER A 19 22.03 -15.17 39.67
C SER A 19 21.90 -16.34 38.70
N ARG A 20 20.69 -16.71 38.24
CA ARG A 20 20.48 -17.84 37.32
C ARG A 20 20.32 -17.43 35.85
N SER A 21 20.05 -16.16 35.58
CA SER A 21 19.93 -15.59 34.22
C SER A 21 21.27 -15.09 33.67
N VAL A 22 22.20 -14.66 34.53
CA VAL A 22 23.53 -14.18 34.12
C VAL A 22 24.52 -15.32 33.86
N GLN A 23 24.37 -16.49 34.51
CA GLN A 23 25.22 -17.66 34.24
C GLN A 23 24.84 -18.45 32.97
N ARG A 24 23.67 -18.18 32.36
CA ARG A 24 23.22 -18.86 31.14
C ARG A 24 23.51 -18.07 29.85
N TRP A 25 23.87 -16.79 29.97
CA TRP A 25 24.29 -15.92 28.86
C TRP A 25 25.81 -15.91 28.65
N VAL A 26 26.58 -16.22 29.70
CA VAL A 26 28.05 -16.33 29.64
C VAL A 26 28.50 -17.74 29.19
N SER A 27 27.60 -18.73 29.12
CA SER A 27 27.92 -20.09 28.66
C SER A 27 27.53 -20.41 27.21
N THR A 28 26.84 -19.49 26.51
CA THR A 28 26.46 -19.65 25.08
C THR A 28 27.28 -18.77 24.14
N SER A 29 28.10 -17.87 24.67
CA SER A 29 29.04 -17.03 23.92
C SER A 29 30.46 -17.61 23.85
N SER A 30 30.72 -18.76 24.49
CA SER A 30 32.03 -19.44 24.50
C SER A 30 32.03 -20.83 23.83
N THR A 31 30.98 -21.20 23.09
CA THR A 31 30.90 -22.50 22.38
C THR A 31 30.55 -22.35 20.88
N GLN A 32 30.64 -21.14 20.34
CA GLN A 32 30.51 -20.86 18.90
C GLN A 32 31.76 -20.20 18.30
N ALA A 33 32.92 -20.33 18.97
CA ALA A 33 34.22 -19.88 18.48
C ALA A 33 35.23 -21.05 18.32
N SER A 34 34.76 -22.30 18.33
CA SER A 34 35.62 -23.49 18.35
C SER A 34 35.25 -24.58 17.31
N SER A 35 34.53 -24.25 16.24
CA SER A 35 34.17 -25.24 15.20
C SER A 35 34.37 -24.76 13.75
N LEU A 36 35.27 -23.79 13.53
CA LEU A 36 35.70 -23.34 12.20
C LEU A 36 37.23 -23.22 12.14
N MET A 37 37.93 -24.28 12.55
CA MET A 37 39.34 -24.53 12.22
C MET A 37 39.57 -26.04 12.24
N ASP A 38 39.08 -26.73 11.22
CA ASP A 38 39.77 -27.92 10.71
C ASP A 38 39.35 -28.16 9.25
N GLN A 39 40.29 -28.68 8.46
CA GLN A 39 40.28 -28.92 7.01
C GLN A 39 40.84 -27.81 6.11
N GLY A 40 42.02 -28.08 5.56
CA GLY A 40 42.41 -27.60 4.23
C GLY A 40 43.77 -26.91 4.15
N SER A 41 44.84 -27.65 4.42
CA SER A 41 46.18 -27.34 3.90
C SER A 41 46.17 -27.36 2.37
N ASP A 42 46.66 -26.30 1.72
CA ASP A 42 47.75 -26.37 0.73
C ASP A 42 48.02 -25.00 0.07
N GLY A 43 49.30 -24.62 0.03
CA GLY A 43 49.88 -23.98 -1.16
C GLY A 43 50.02 -22.45 -1.23
N ASN A 44 51.18 -21.98 -0.73
CA ASN A 44 52.12 -21.06 -1.40
C ASN A 44 51.92 -19.51 -1.41
N ASN A 45 52.87 -18.84 -0.73
CA ASN A 45 53.61 -17.59 -1.06
C ASN A 45 52.83 -16.34 -1.56
N ASN A 46 53.05 -15.09 -1.11
CA ASN A 46 54.28 -14.44 -0.63
C ASN A 46 53.96 -13.04 -0.05
N ALA A 47 54.83 -12.56 0.86
CA ALA A 47 55.14 -11.16 1.22
C ALA A 47 54.00 -10.23 1.75
N ALA A 48 53.93 -9.86 3.04
CA ALA A 48 54.86 -9.11 3.91
C ALA A 48 54.48 -7.62 4.11
N MET A 49 54.65 -7.18 5.36
CA MET A 49 54.50 -5.83 5.97
C MET A 49 53.06 -5.46 6.38
N GLY A 50 52.68 -5.41 7.67
CA GLY A 50 53.38 -4.87 8.86
C GLY A 50 52.69 -3.55 9.25
N GLY A 51 52.16 -3.31 10.46
CA GLY A 51 52.01 -4.14 11.64
C GLY A 51 51.17 -3.44 12.72
N LYS A 52 51.02 -4.16 13.83
CA LYS A 52 50.81 -3.72 15.22
C LYS A 52 49.45 -3.12 15.64
N VAL A 53 48.64 -4.07 16.09
CA VAL A 53 47.73 -4.07 17.23
C VAL A 53 48.27 -3.32 18.46
N ALA A 54 47.39 -2.56 19.13
CA ALA A 54 47.42 -2.40 20.58
C ALA A 54 45.99 -2.30 21.14
N ALA A 55 45.69 -3.21 22.07
CA ALA A 55 44.48 -3.27 22.87
C ALA A 55 44.59 -2.39 24.13
N ALA A 56 43.49 -1.81 24.59
CA ALA A 56 43.18 -1.50 26.00
C ALA A 56 41.80 -0.82 26.04
N ALA A 57 40.77 -1.46 26.61
CA ALA A 57 40.42 -1.47 28.03
C ALA A 57 39.45 -0.33 28.40
N VAL A 58 38.26 -0.76 28.83
CA VAL A 58 37.17 0.04 29.38
C VAL A 58 37.57 0.60 30.74
N VAL A 59 37.39 1.91 30.94
CA VAL A 59 37.32 2.53 32.26
C VAL A 59 36.07 3.42 32.30
N ALA A 60 35.13 3.03 33.16
CA ALA A 60 34.00 3.85 33.56
C ALA A 60 34.45 4.84 34.66
N VAL A 61 34.13 6.12 34.51
CA VAL A 61 34.19 7.11 35.59
C VAL A 61 32.79 7.64 35.85
N ALA A 62 32.31 7.41 37.06
CA ALA A 62 31.14 8.06 37.62
C ALA A 62 31.50 9.49 38.06
N MET A 63 30.64 10.46 37.74
CA MET A 63 30.61 11.72 38.49
C MET A 63 29.18 12.00 38.95
N VAL A 64 29.06 12.05 40.28
CA VAL A 64 27.95 12.60 41.04
C VAL A 64 28.12 14.12 41.06
N GLY A 65 27.10 14.86 40.65
CA GLY A 65 27.01 16.31 40.79
C GLY A 65 25.61 16.68 41.26
N LEU A 66 25.53 17.16 42.50
CA LEU A 66 24.32 17.52 43.24
C LEU A 66 24.10 19.05 43.17
N VAL A 67 22.84 19.48 43.31
CA VAL A 67 22.36 20.84 43.69
C VAL A 67 22.29 21.85 42.51
N THR A 68 21.21 22.62 42.24
CA THR A 68 20.19 23.24 43.11
C THR A 68 18.92 23.53 42.32
N THR A 69 17.78 23.38 43.00
CA THR A 69 16.45 23.90 42.64
C THR A 69 16.38 25.42 42.75
N THR A 70 15.77 26.10 41.77
CA THR A 70 15.14 27.40 41.97
C THR A 70 13.67 27.31 41.58
N THR A 71 12.84 27.54 42.59
CA THR A 71 11.39 27.69 42.54
C THR A 71 11.07 29.11 42.09
N THR A 72 10.24 29.25 41.06
CA THR A 72 9.50 30.50 40.83
C THR A 72 8.03 30.15 40.67
N THR A 73 7.26 30.57 41.66
CA THR A 73 5.80 30.65 41.66
C THR A 73 5.34 31.67 40.62
N ASN A 74 4.28 31.36 39.87
CA ASN A 74 3.25 32.35 39.60
C ASN A 74 1.90 31.67 39.38
N SER A 75 0.93 32.18 40.13
CA SER A 75 -0.45 31.78 40.20
C SER A 75 -1.30 32.48 39.14
N THR A 76 -2.32 31.74 38.67
CA THR A 76 -3.67 32.20 38.30
C THR A 76 -3.82 33.34 37.29
N THR A 77 -4.49 33.05 36.16
CA THR A 77 -5.82 33.61 35.88
C THR A 77 -6.56 32.67 34.91
N VAL A 78 -7.74 32.22 35.34
CA VAL A 78 -8.73 31.51 34.52
C VAL A 78 -9.59 32.59 33.87
N GLU A 79 -9.57 32.68 32.54
CA GLU A 79 -10.55 33.48 31.80
C GLU A 79 -11.43 32.56 30.94
N ARG A 80 -12.72 32.54 31.31
CA ARG A 80 -13.81 31.96 30.54
C ARG A 80 -14.10 32.87 29.35
N THR A 81 -13.80 32.42 28.14
CA THR A 81 -14.31 33.08 26.93
C THR A 81 -15.58 32.40 26.47
N ARG A 82 -16.64 33.21 26.37
CA ARG A 82 -18.00 32.83 25.94
C ARG A 82 -17.99 32.28 24.51
N LEU A 83 -18.75 31.22 24.32
CA LEU A 83 -19.29 30.77 23.04
C LEU A 83 -20.16 31.88 22.46
N VAL A 84 -19.77 32.40 21.30
CA VAL A 84 -20.63 33.21 20.43
C VAL A 84 -21.03 32.32 19.27
N SER A 85 -22.31 31.96 19.23
CA SER A 85 -23.00 31.34 18.11
C SER A 85 -23.15 32.37 16.98
N CYS A 86 -22.62 32.07 15.80
CA CYS A 86 -22.96 32.76 14.56
C CYS A 86 -23.80 31.83 13.69
N GLU A 87 -25.05 32.23 13.44
CA GLU A 87 -25.92 31.65 12.41
C GLU A 87 -25.37 31.95 11.00
N PRO A 88 -25.58 31.05 10.02
CA PRO A 88 -25.18 31.29 8.64
C PRO A 88 -26.25 32.09 7.88
N ALA A 89 -25.81 33.16 7.21
CA ALA A 89 -26.61 33.89 6.24
C ALA A 89 -26.72 33.10 4.91
N ALA A 90 -27.91 33.16 4.33
CA ALA A 90 -28.36 32.39 3.19
C ALA A 90 -27.93 32.97 1.82
N ALA A 91 -27.89 32.03 0.85
CA ALA A 91 -28.29 32.15 -0.56
C ALA A 91 -27.46 32.99 -1.54
N ALA A 92 -26.81 32.29 -2.48
CA ALA A 92 -26.77 32.69 -3.88
C ALA A 92 -26.94 31.44 -4.76
N ALA A 93 -28.01 31.44 -5.56
CA ALA A 93 -28.41 30.39 -6.48
C ALA A 93 -27.64 30.49 -7.81
N ALA A 94 -27.29 29.34 -8.40
CA ALA A 94 -26.97 29.22 -9.82
C ALA A 94 -27.53 27.90 -10.35
N GLN A 95 -28.26 28.01 -11.46
CA GLN A 95 -29.11 27.01 -12.13
C GLN A 95 -28.33 26.00 -13.00
N PRO A 96 -28.97 24.88 -13.42
CA PRO A 96 -28.30 23.68 -13.90
C PRO A 96 -28.01 23.69 -15.41
N ALA A 97 -26.88 23.10 -15.81
CA ALA A 97 -26.52 22.88 -17.20
C ALA A 97 -27.21 21.63 -17.77
N GLN A 98 -27.84 21.83 -18.94
CA GLN A 98 -28.71 20.91 -19.65
C GLN A 98 -27.96 19.77 -20.37
N GLN A 99 -28.65 18.64 -20.46
CA GLN A 99 -28.39 17.50 -21.33
C GLN A 99 -28.14 17.93 -22.79
N ARG A 100 -27.10 17.38 -23.43
CA ARG A 100 -26.95 17.37 -24.90
C ARG A 100 -27.18 15.97 -25.44
N THR A 101 -28.29 15.83 -26.15
CA THR A 101 -28.68 14.70 -26.99
C THR A 101 -27.82 14.61 -28.26
N LYS A 102 -27.54 13.37 -28.67
CA LYS A 102 -26.93 12.99 -29.96
C LYS A 102 -27.84 13.38 -31.13
N MET A 103 -27.25 13.85 -32.22
CA MET A 103 -27.79 13.65 -33.57
C MET A 103 -26.69 13.26 -34.55
N LEU A 104 -26.89 12.12 -35.20
CA LEU A 104 -26.18 11.69 -36.41
C LEU A 104 -26.56 12.61 -37.57
N GLY A 105 -25.57 12.93 -38.41
CA GLY A 105 -25.76 13.59 -39.69
C GLY A 105 -24.66 13.17 -40.65
N THR A 106 -25.02 12.29 -41.57
CA THR A 106 -24.25 11.90 -42.76
C THR A 106 -24.09 13.07 -43.73
N SER A 107 -22.89 13.26 -44.30
CA SER A 107 -22.73 13.68 -45.70
C SER A 107 -21.30 13.51 -46.17
N ALA A 108 -21.15 12.79 -47.27
CA ALA A 108 -19.96 12.71 -48.09
C ALA A 108 -19.77 14.02 -48.89
N ASN A 109 -18.52 14.44 -49.10
CA ASN A 109 -18.13 15.00 -50.39
C ASN A 109 -16.62 14.98 -50.61
N SER A 110 -16.31 14.89 -51.90
CA SER A 110 -15.09 14.45 -52.55
C SER A 110 -14.09 15.57 -52.89
N ILE A 111 -12.80 15.20 -52.88
CA ILE A 111 -11.71 15.50 -53.84
C ILE A 111 -11.36 16.97 -54.15
N SER A 112 -10.11 17.36 -53.85
CA SER A 112 -9.15 17.81 -54.88
C SER A 112 -7.70 17.86 -54.36
N THR A 113 -6.81 17.25 -55.14
CA THR A 113 -5.35 17.16 -55.02
C THR A 113 -4.61 18.43 -55.41
N THR A 114 -3.46 18.70 -54.78
CA THR A 114 -2.27 19.24 -55.47
C THR A 114 -0.98 18.90 -54.71
N THR A 115 0.13 18.91 -55.45
CA THR A 115 1.29 18.01 -55.35
C THR A 115 2.58 18.70 -54.89
N GLY A 116 3.50 17.88 -54.34
CA GLY A 116 4.96 18.12 -54.27
C GLY A 116 5.51 17.66 -52.90
N GLY A 117 6.47 16.76 -52.74
CA GLY A 117 7.40 16.07 -53.64
C GLY A 117 8.74 15.93 -52.91
N SER A 118 9.10 14.74 -52.43
CA SER A 118 10.49 14.22 -52.40
C SER A 118 10.50 12.82 -51.78
N LYS A 119 11.02 11.85 -52.54
CA LYS A 119 11.20 10.46 -52.16
C LYS A 119 12.54 10.29 -51.43
N SER A 120 12.57 9.50 -50.37
CA SER A 120 13.71 8.63 -50.09
C SER A 120 13.17 7.24 -49.76
N SER A 121 13.57 6.27 -50.57
CA SER A 121 13.08 4.90 -50.61
C SER A 121 13.87 4.02 -49.66
N SER A 122 13.20 3.41 -48.69
CA SER A 122 13.57 2.07 -48.20
C SER A 122 12.31 1.22 -48.20
N SER A 123 12.33 0.18 -49.02
CA SER A 123 11.21 -0.74 -49.22
C SER A 123 11.00 -1.58 -47.97
N ILE A 124 10.00 -1.24 -47.17
CA ILE A 124 9.44 -2.12 -46.15
C ILE A 124 8.53 -3.11 -46.88
N GLU A 125 8.96 -4.38 -46.96
CA GLU A 125 8.06 -5.47 -47.36
C GLU A 125 6.90 -5.55 -46.37
N VAL A 126 5.71 -5.14 -46.85
CA VAL A 126 4.45 -5.37 -46.15
C VAL A 126 4.16 -6.86 -46.20
N ARG A 127 4.46 -7.58 -45.12
CA ARG A 127 3.96 -8.94 -44.92
C ARG A 127 2.44 -8.86 -44.75
N THR A 128 1.72 -9.32 -45.76
CA THR A 128 0.29 -9.61 -45.67
C THR A 128 0.04 -10.68 -44.60
N ALA A 129 -0.96 -10.43 -43.75
CA ALA A 129 -1.37 -11.36 -42.70
C ALA A 129 -1.77 -12.73 -43.31
N PRO A 130 -1.35 -13.86 -42.72
CA PRO A 130 -1.79 -15.17 -43.18
C PRO A 130 -3.30 -15.33 -42.95
N THR A 131 -3.99 -15.93 -43.91
CA THR A 131 -5.39 -16.34 -43.80
C THR A 131 -5.56 -17.39 -42.69
N LYS A 132 -6.66 -17.30 -41.92
CA LYS A 132 -6.96 -18.05 -40.68
C LYS A 132 -6.64 -19.57 -40.65
N SER A 133 -6.51 -20.28 -41.78
CA SER A 133 -6.43 -21.76 -41.78
C SER A 133 -5.03 -22.40 -41.55
N LYS A 134 -4.02 -21.67 -41.07
CA LYS A 134 -2.66 -22.21 -40.84
C LYS A 134 -2.07 -21.94 -39.45
N MET A 135 -2.86 -21.41 -38.52
CA MET A 135 -2.36 -21.08 -37.19
C MET A 135 -2.23 -22.33 -36.31
N PRO A 136 -1.21 -22.42 -35.44
CA PRO A 136 -1.12 -23.50 -34.46
C PRO A 136 -2.33 -23.50 -33.53
N VAL A 137 -2.85 -24.69 -33.22
CA VAL A 137 -3.95 -24.87 -32.27
C VAL A 137 -3.38 -25.26 -30.91
N TYR A 138 -3.83 -24.58 -29.86
CA TYR A 138 -3.40 -24.80 -28.48
C TYR A 138 -4.57 -25.21 -27.58
N THR A 139 -4.31 -26.01 -26.56
CA THR A 139 -5.24 -26.28 -25.46
C THR A 139 -5.14 -25.21 -24.38
N MET A 140 -6.19 -25.03 -23.58
CA MET A 140 -6.15 -24.10 -22.43
C MET A 140 -5.08 -24.49 -21.41
N LYS A 141 -4.76 -25.79 -21.27
CA LYS A 141 -3.63 -26.24 -20.43
C LYS A 141 -2.28 -25.72 -20.94
N GLN A 142 -2.08 -25.66 -22.26
CA GLN A 142 -0.85 -25.10 -22.83
C GLN A 142 -0.81 -23.58 -22.70
N VAL A 143 -1.95 -22.89 -22.81
CA VAL A 143 -2.05 -21.46 -22.53
C VAL A 143 -1.73 -21.17 -21.06
N ALA A 144 -2.28 -21.94 -20.12
CA ALA A 144 -2.09 -21.75 -18.67
C ALA A 144 -0.63 -21.88 -18.21
N VAL A 145 0.19 -22.67 -18.91
CA VAL A 145 1.62 -22.78 -18.63
C VAL A 145 2.37 -21.50 -18.98
N ASN A 146 1.85 -20.67 -19.89
CA ASN A 146 2.40 -19.39 -20.31
C ASN A 146 1.70 -18.24 -19.55
N ASN A 147 1.86 -18.22 -18.24
CA ASN A 147 1.24 -17.25 -17.33
C ASN A 147 2.23 -16.17 -16.83
N GLY A 148 3.43 -16.08 -17.41
CA GLY A 148 4.48 -15.17 -16.95
C GLY A 148 5.33 -15.68 -15.79
N GLU A 149 4.98 -16.82 -15.17
CA GLU A 149 5.79 -17.40 -14.10
C GLU A 149 7.09 -17.99 -14.65
N ASN A 150 8.17 -17.91 -13.85
CA ASN A 150 9.48 -18.44 -14.21
C ASN A 150 10.03 -17.90 -15.54
N GLY A 151 9.68 -16.66 -15.90
CA GLY A 151 10.15 -16.01 -17.13
C GLY A 151 9.49 -16.54 -18.41
N LYS A 152 8.41 -17.32 -18.30
CA LYS A 152 7.61 -17.76 -19.46
C LYS A 152 6.89 -16.58 -20.10
N PRO A 153 6.52 -16.68 -21.39
CA PRO A 153 5.65 -15.67 -22.00
C PRO A 153 4.29 -15.67 -21.30
N VAL A 154 3.55 -14.57 -21.49
CA VAL A 154 2.20 -14.38 -21.00
C VAL A 154 1.25 -14.51 -22.17
N TRP A 155 0.54 -15.63 -22.22
CA TRP A 155 -0.47 -15.92 -23.22
C TRP A 155 -1.86 -15.70 -22.65
N MET A 156 -2.78 -15.30 -23.52
CA MET A 156 -4.17 -15.04 -23.21
C MET A 156 -5.06 -15.53 -24.35
N THR A 157 -6.33 -15.84 -24.06
CA THR A 157 -7.28 -16.18 -25.12
C THR A 157 -8.40 -15.15 -25.22
N HIS A 158 -8.90 -14.97 -26.44
CA HIS A 158 -10.11 -14.20 -26.71
C HIS A 158 -10.78 -14.69 -28.00
N GLY A 159 -12.06 -15.05 -27.95
CA GLY A 159 -12.87 -15.39 -29.13
C GLY A 159 -12.24 -16.47 -30.00
N GLY A 160 -11.78 -17.57 -29.38
CA GLY A 160 -11.17 -18.72 -30.05
C GLY A 160 -9.71 -18.54 -30.46
N ASN A 161 -9.07 -17.42 -30.13
CA ASN A 161 -7.68 -17.13 -30.50
C ASN A 161 -6.76 -17.08 -29.29
N VAL A 162 -5.48 -17.35 -29.51
CA VAL A 162 -4.41 -17.27 -28.51
C VAL A 162 -3.45 -16.14 -28.86
N TYR A 163 -3.16 -15.30 -27.87
CA TYR A 163 -2.38 -14.08 -28.01
C TYR A 163 -1.19 -14.09 -27.06
N ASP A 164 -0.02 -13.74 -27.56
CA ASP A 164 1.17 -13.50 -26.75
C ASP A 164 1.28 -12.02 -26.40
N VAL A 165 0.81 -11.66 -25.20
CA VAL A 165 0.76 -10.27 -24.72
C VAL A 165 2.03 -9.85 -23.99
N THR A 166 3.06 -10.69 -24.00
CA THR A 166 4.30 -10.54 -23.24
C THR A 166 4.92 -9.15 -23.38
N ASN A 167 4.97 -8.60 -24.59
CA ASN A 167 5.57 -7.29 -24.85
C ASN A 167 4.60 -6.12 -24.67
N PHE A 168 3.31 -6.39 -24.55
CA PHE A 168 2.28 -5.37 -24.40
C PHE A 168 1.97 -5.03 -22.93
N ILE A 169 2.24 -5.93 -21.99
CA ILE A 169 1.94 -5.75 -20.56
C ILE A 169 2.42 -4.40 -20.00
N ALA A 170 3.66 -4.00 -20.32
CA ALA A 170 4.23 -2.73 -19.85
C ALA A 170 3.50 -1.51 -20.40
N ASN A 171 2.92 -1.64 -21.59
CA ASN A 171 2.24 -0.58 -22.34
C ASN A 171 0.70 -0.64 -22.19
N HIS A 172 0.17 -1.62 -21.47
CA HIS A 172 -1.27 -1.76 -21.28
C HIS A 172 -1.85 -0.51 -20.58
N PRO A 173 -2.86 0.18 -21.18
CA PRO A 173 -3.42 1.41 -20.62
C PRO A 173 -4.01 1.25 -19.21
N GLY A 174 -4.58 0.08 -18.90
CA GLY A 174 -5.07 -0.25 -17.56
C GLY A 174 -3.96 -0.59 -16.55
N GLY A 175 -2.70 -0.49 -16.96
CA GLY A 175 -1.52 -0.93 -16.22
C GLY A 175 -1.29 -2.43 -16.34
N SER A 176 -0.05 -2.84 -16.09
CA SER A 176 0.37 -4.25 -16.05
C SER A 176 -0.34 -5.04 -14.95
N GLU A 177 -0.88 -4.36 -13.94
CA GLU A 177 -1.63 -4.97 -12.84
C GLU A 177 -2.89 -5.70 -13.27
N LYS A 178 -3.69 -5.05 -14.12
CA LYS A 178 -5.00 -5.55 -14.55
C LYS A 178 -4.86 -6.63 -15.61
N ILE A 179 -4.02 -6.38 -16.61
CA ILE A 179 -3.77 -7.35 -17.69
C ILE A 179 -3.21 -8.66 -17.14
N MET A 180 -2.29 -8.62 -16.17
CA MET A 180 -1.72 -9.84 -15.58
C MET A 180 -2.73 -10.70 -14.80
N GLN A 181 -3.95 -10.21 -14.53
CA GLN A 181 -5.00 -11.04 -13.94
C GLN A 181 -5.47 -12.15 -14.89
N ALA A 182 -5.41 -11.90 -16.20
CA ALA A 182 -5.81 -12.86 -17.22
C ALA A 182 -4.64 -13.76 -17.70
N ALA A 183 -3.46 -13.65 -17.10
CA ALA A 183 -2.27 -14.36 -17.55
C ALA A 183 -2.47 -15.89 -17.56
N GLY A 184 -2.27 -16.52 -18.72
CA GLY A 184 -2.50 -17.95 -18.90
C GLY A 184 -3.98 -18.35 -19.00
N SER A 185 -4.89 -17.41 -19.25
CA SER A 185 -6.34 -17.67 -19.25
C SER A 185 -7.09 -16.86 -20.31
N SER A 186 -8.41 -17.05 -20.36
CA SER A 186 -9.33 -16.27 -21.20
C SER A 186 -9.51 -14.86 -20.64
N VAL A 187 -9.47 -13.85 -21.51
CA VAL A 187 -9.67 -12.43 -21.13
C VAL A 187 -11.15 -12.06 -21.01
N GLU A 188 -12.05 -12.85 -21.59
CA GLU A 188 -13.49 -12.56 -21.69
C GLU A 188 -14.13 -12.25 -20.32
N PRO A 189 -13.91 -13.03 -19.25
CA PRO A 189 -14.44 -12.69 -17.92
C PRO A 189 -13.87 -11.37 -17.37
N PHE A 190 -12.62 -11.04 -17.70
CA PHE A 190 -11.99 -9.80 -17.27
C PHE A 190 -12.50 -8.62 -18.08
N TRP A 191 -12.76 -8.78 -19.37
CA TRP A 191 -13.34 -7.73 -20.21
C TRP A 191 -14.79 -7.45 -19.82
N HIS A 192 -15.51 -8.45 -19.34
CA HIS A 192 -16.79 -8.27 -18.67
C HIS A 192 -16.68 -7.37 -17.43
N VAL A 193 -15.66 -7.58 -16.60
CA VAL A 193 -15.36 -6.75 -15.42
C VAL A 193 -14.65 -5.43 -15.77
N TYR A 194 -14.01 -5.30 -16.92
CA TYR A 194 -13.30 -4.09 -17.34
C TYR A 194 -13.84 -3.66 -18.70
N ARG A 195 -15.09 -3.18 -18.70
CA ARG A 195 -15.83 -2.86 -19.93
C ARG A 195 -15.17 -1.77 -20.80
N GLN A 196 -14.14 -1.09 -20.31
CA GLN A 196 -13.36 -0.11 -21.09
C GLN A 196 -12.75 -0.72 -22.36
N HIS A 197 -12.52 -2.03 -22.39
CA HIS A 197 -12.01 -2.71 -23.58
C HIS A 197 -13.02 -2.67 -24.75
N PHE A 198 -14.31 -2.44 -24.48
CA PHE A 198 -15.36 -2.32 -25.49
C PHE A 198 -15.66 -0.87 -25.91
N ASN A 199 -15.04 0.13 -25.29
CA ASN A 199 -15.32 1.54 -25.59
C ASN A 199 -14.81 1.99 -26.97
N THR A 200 -13.86 1.25 -27.55
CA THR A 200 -13.25 1.52 -28.86
C THR A 200 -12.79 0.21 -29.49
N ASP A 201 -12.52 0.19 -30.80
CA ASP A 201 -11.93 -0.97 -31.48
C ASP A 201 -10.41 -1.14 -31.20
N LEU A 202 -9.79 -0.22 -30.45
CA LEU A 202 -8.34 -0.21 -30.24
C LEU A 202 -7.80 -1.49 -29.57
N PRO A 203 -8.43 -2.06 -28.52
CA PRO A 203 -7.95 -3.29 -27.90
C PRO A 203 -7.90 -4.45 -28.87
N MET A 204 -8.93 -4.63 -29.71
CA MET A 204 -8.95 -5.67 -30.75
C MET A 204 -7.85 -5.47 -31.79
N LYS A 205 -7.64 -4.24 -32.27
CA LYS A 205 -6.54 -3.92 -33.22
C LYS A 205 -5.15 -4.18 -32.65
N LEU A 206 -4.96 -3.97 -31.35
CA LEU A 206 -3.71 -4.28 -30.67
C LEU A 206 -3.55 -5.80 -30.50
N MET A 207 -4.62 -6.51 -30.14
CA MET A 207 -4.61 -7.97 -30.00
C MET A 207 -4.32 -8.70 -31.31
N GLU A 208 -4.83 -8.23 -32.45
CA GLU A 208 -4.50 -8.80 -33.77
C GLU A 208 -2.99 -8.87 -34.04
N GLN A 209 -2.22 -7.89 -33.55
CA GLN A 209 -0.76 -7.87 -33.71
C GLN A 209 -0.03 -8.87 -32.80
N MET A 210 -0.72 -9.41 -31.80
CA MET A 210 -0.21 -10.33 -30.78
C MET A 210 -0.68 -11.77 -30.99
N LEU A 211 -1.38 -12.05 -32.10
CA LEU A 211 -1.94 -13.37 -32.40
C LEU A 211 -0.82 -14.41 -32.62
N VAL A 212 -0.87 -15.51 -31.87
CA VAL A 212 0.10 -16.62 -31.98
C VAL A 212 -0.54 -17.96 -32.30
N GLY A 213 -1.85 -18.10 -32.16
CA GLY A 213 -2.55 -19.34 -32.51
C GLY A 213 -4.07 -19.27 -32.32
N GLU A 214 -4.70 -20.44 -32.43
CA GLU A 214 -6.11 -20.66 -32.16
C GLU A 214 -6.26 -21.54 -30.90
N LEU A 215 -7.34 -21.35 -30.16
CA LEU A 215 -7.70 -22.17 -29.01
C LEU A 215 -8.52 -23.38 -29.52
N LEU A 216 -8.25 -24.56 -28.97
CA LEU A 216 -9.02 -25.76 -29.26
C LEU A 216 -10.52 -25.53 -28.98
N ASP A 217 -11.38 -25.83 -29.96
CA ASP A 217 -12.83 -25.60 -29.88
C ASP A 217 -13.47 -26.06 -28.58
N LYS A 218 -13.15 -27.26 -28.09
CA LYS A 218 -13.66 -27.81 -26.83
C LYS A 218 -13.29 -26.99 -25.59
N ASP A 219 -12.18 -26.26 -25.63
CA ASP A 219 -11.78 -25.36 -24.56
C ASP A 219 -12.42 -23.98 -24.73
N GLN A 220 -12.66 -23.52 -25.96
CA GLN A 220 -13.45 -22.31 -26.22
C GLN A 220 -14.92 -22.50 -25.79
N GLU A 221 -15.54 -23.65 -26.08
CA GLU A 221 -16.91 -23.98 -25.64
C GLU A 221 -17.06 -23.86 -24.11
N LYS A 222 -16.02 -24.18 -23.32
CA LYS A 222 -16.04 -24.01 -21.86
C LYS A 222 -15.95 -22.54 -21.45
N VAL A 223 -15.20 -21.75 -22.19
CA VAL A 223 -15.14 -20.29 -21.99
C VAL A 223 -16.49 -19.68 -22.31
N ASP A 224 -17.10 -20.06 -23.43
CA ASP A 224 -18.41 -19.57 -23.86
C ASP A 224 -19.50 -19.94 -22.86
N LEU A 225 -19.56 -21.19 -22.39
CA LEU A 225 -20.47 -21.59 -21.32
C LEU A 225 -20.25 -20.77 -20.04
N LYS A 226 -18.98 -20.53 -19.65
CA LYS A 226 -18.68 -19.70 -18.48
C LYS A 226 -19.15 -18.25 -18.68
N MET A 227 -19.03 -17.72 -19.90
CA MET A 227 -19.49 -16.38 -20.24
C MET A 227 -21.01 -16.27 -20.30
N GLU A 228 -21.70 -17.26 -20.86
CA GLU A 228 -23.16 -17.34 -20.86
C GLU A 228 -23.70 -17.37 -19.42
N LEU A 229 -23.10 -18.22 -18.56
CA LEU A 229 -23.39 -18.23 -17.12
C LEU A 229 -23.12 -16.86 -16.46
N LEU A 230 -22.03 -16.16 -16.82
CA LEU A 230 -21.74 -14.83 -16.29
C LEU A 230 -22.74 -13.77 -16.78
N GLU A 231 -23.11 -13.78 -18.06
CA GLU A 231 -24.02 -12.81 -18.67
C GLU A 231 -25.48 -13.02 -18.23
N GLU A 232 -25.93 -14.26 -18.08
CA GLU A 232 -27.25 -14.58 -17.53
C GLU A 232 -27.37 -14.17 -16.06
N THR A 233 -26.27 -14.19 -15.31
CA THR A 233 -26.26 -13.88 -13.87
C THR A 233 -25.92 -12.43 -13.54
N THR A 234 -25.40 -11.65 -14.49
CA THR A 234 -24.92 -10.27 -14.22
C THR A 234 -25.36 -9.27 -15.29
N ALA A 235 -26.26 -8.35 -14.90
CA ALA A 235 -26.27 -6.99 -15.45
C ALA A 235 -24.89 -6.33 -15.22
N ASP A 236 -24.64 -5.14 -15.81
CA ASP A 236 -23.38 -4.39 -15.65
C ASP A 236 -22.76 -4.60 -14.24
N PRO A 237 -21.56 -5.20 -14.13
CA PRO A 237 -21.03 -5.65 -12.84
C PRO A 237 -20.79 -4.49 -11.85
N TYR A 238 -20.80 -3.24 -12.32
CA TYR A 238 -20.70 -2.04 -11.48
C TYR A 238 -22.05 -1.33 -11.25
N ALA A 239 -23.17 -1.90 -11.69
CA ALA A 239 -24.49 -1.29 -11.56
C ALA A 239 -24.89 -1.00 -10.10
N LEU A 240 -24.31 -1.76 -9.15
CA LEU A 240 -24.59 -1.65 -7.72
C LEU A 240 -23.45 -1.00 -6.93
N GLU A 241 -22.57 -0.24 -7.59
CA GLU A 241 -21.54 0.56 -6.90
C GLU A 241 -22.20 1.58 -5.93
N PRO A 242 -21.65 1.78 -4.72
CA PRO A 242 -22.21 2.70 -3.73
C PRO A 242 -21.88 4.17 -4.04
N LEU A 243 -22.37 4.70 -5.17
CA LEU A 243 -22.03 6.04 -5.66
C LEU A 243 -22.39 7.15 -4.65
N GLU A 244 -23.51 7.00 -3.94
CA GLU A 244 -24.00 7.97 -2.97
C GLU A 244 -23.18 8.01 -1.66
N GLU A 245 -22.40 6.97 -1.36
CA GLU A 245 -21.50 6.92 -0.20
C GLU A 245 -20.21 7.72 -0.42
N ARG A 246 -19.92 8.11 -1.67
CA ARG A 246 -18.63 8.69 -2.09
C ARG A 246 -18.71 10.20 -2.07
N HIS A 247 -17.78 10.84 -1.36
CA HIS A 247 -17.75 12.29 -1.33
C HIS A 247 -17.30 12.86 -2.69
N PRO A 248 -18.01 13.86 -3.28
CA PRO A 248 -17.73 14.37 -4.62
C PRO A 248 -16.39 15.11 -4.76
N ALA A 249 -15.76 15.49 -3.64
CA ALA A 249 -14.44 16.10 -3.65
C ALA A 249 -13.29 15.11 -3.93
N LEU A 250 -13.54 13.79 -3.88
CA LEU A 250 -12.50 12.81 -4.18
C LEU A 250 -11.94 12.99 -5.59
N ILE A 251 -10.61 12.86 -5.74
CA ILE A 251 -9.96 12.89 -7.05
C ILE A 251 -10.04 11.48 -7.64
N VAL A 252 -10.93 11.30 -8.62
CA VAL A 252 -11.17 9.99 -9.26
C VAL A 252 -10.14 9.75 -10.36
N HIS A 253 -9.45 8.61 -10.26
CA HIS A 253 -8.49 8.11 -11.25
C HIS A 253 -9.06 6.99 -12.13
N GLY A 254 -10.16 6.37 -11.72
CA GLY A 254 -10.91 5.39 -12.49
C GLY A 254 -12.21 5.04 -11.78
N GLU A 255 -13.29 4.87 -12.52
CA GLU A 255 -14.63 4.64 -11.97
C GLU A 255 -14.97 3.15 -11.88
N GLN A 256 -14.45 2.33 -12.80
CA GLN A 256 -14.79 0.91 -12.94
C GLN A 256 -13.52 0.07 -13.15
N PRO A 257 -12.80 -0.34 -12.10
CA PRO A 257 -13.12 -0.22 -10.68
C PRO A 257 -12.81 1.17 -10.11
N MET A 258 -13.54 1.55 -9.06
CA MET A 258 -13.37 2.82 -8.39
C MET A 258 -11.99 2.94 -7.74
N ASN A 259 -11.28 4.01 -8.10
CA ASN A 259 -9.99 4.38 -7.56
C ASN A 259 -9.95 5.89 -7.42
N ALA A 260 -9.96 6.37 -6.17
CA ALA A 260 -10.02 7.80 -5.90
C ALA A 260 -9.18 8.15 -4.67
N GLU A 261 -8.57 9.33 -4.67
CA GLU A 261 -7.74 9.82 -3.57
C GLU A 261 -8.31 11.07 -2.91
N VAL A 262 -7.89 11.29 -1.67
CA VAL A 262 -8.25 12.51 -0.93
C VAL A 262 -7.49 13.69 -1.53
N PRO A 263 -8.17 14.82 -1.84
CA PRO A 263 -7.47 16.03 -2.23
C PRO A 263 -6.43 16.44 -1.21
N GLU A 264 -5.28 16.87 -1.69
CA GLU A 264 -4.13 17.23 -0.86
C GLU A 264 -4.48 18.20 0.28
N HIS A 265 -5.27 19.24 -0.01
CA HIS A 265 -5.66 20.26 0.96
C HIS A 265 -6.65 19.76 2.03
N LEU A 266 -7.19 18.55 1.88
CA LEU A 266 -8.10 17.91 2.85
C LEU A 266 -7.41 16.82 3.68
N LEU A 267 -6.22 16.34 3.28
CA LEU A 267 -5.53 15.24 3.97
C LEU A 267 -5.26 15.52 5.45
N THR A 268 -4.87 16.74 5.78
CA THR A 268 -4.49 17.16 7.15
C THR A 268 -5.59 17.97 7.84
N LYS A 269 -6.79 18.05 7.26
CA LYS A 269 -7.92 18.81 7.83
C LYS A 269 -8.38 18.19 9.15
N ASP A 270 -8.55 16.87 9.17
CA ASP A 270 -8.97 16.10 10.32
C ASP A 270 -7.97 14.94 10.54
N TYR A 271 -7.65 14.64 11.80
CA TYR A 271 -6.71 13.56 12.10
C TYR A 271 -7.26 12.18 11.71
N LEU A 272 -8.58 11.98 11.88
CA LEU A 272 -9.31 10.84 11.35
C LEU A 272 -10.06 11.29 10.09
N THR A 273 -9.73 10.68 8.96
CA THR A 273 -10.40 10.93 7.68
C THR A 273 -11.83 10.43 7.76
N SER A 274 -12.79 11.26 7.34
CA SER A 274 -14.20 10.88 7.25
C SER A 274 -14.38 9.70 6.28
N PRO A 275 -15.27 8.72 6.56
CA PRO A 275 -15.36 7.51 5.74
C PRO A 275 -15.72 7.75 4.26
N ASP A 276 -16.54 8.76 3.97
CA ASP A 276 -16.93 9.20 2.62
C ASP A 276 -15.79 9.88 1.84
N LEU A 277 -14.79 10.42 2.56
CA LEU A 277 -13.56 11.02 2.01
C LEU A 277 -12.35 10.09 2.07
N PHE A 278 -12.42 8.94 2.74
CA PHE A 278 -11.29 8.01 2.86
C PHE A 278 -10.94 7.44 1.48
N TYR A 279 -9.65 7.45 1.11
CA TYR A 279 -9.25 7.05 -0.25
C TYR A 279 -9.77 5.66 -0.64
N ILE A 280 -10.14 5.52 -1.90
CA ILE A 280 -10.76 4.31 -2.43
C ILE A 280 -9.77 3.65 -3.39
N ARG A 281 -9.48 2.38 -3.14
CA ARG A 281 -8.79 1.50 -4.10
C ARG A 281 -9.59 0.21 -4.24
N HIS A 282 -10.13 -0.02 -5.42
CA HIS A 282 -10.70 -1.31 -5.82
C HIS A 282 -9.98 -1.90 -7.02
N HIS A 283 -9.89 -3.22 -7.04
CA HIS A 283 -9.45 -3.98 -8.21
C HIS A 283 -10.66 -4.50 -9.01
N HIS A 284 -11.77 -4.78 -8.34
CA HIS A 284 -13.00 -5.34 -8.90
C HIS A 284 -14.22 -4.53 -8.41
N PRO A 285 -15.43 -4.81 -8.91
CA PRO A 285 -16.65 -4.21 -8.40
C PRO A 285 -16.83 -4.45 -6.89
N VAL A 286 -17.50 -3.52 -6.23
CA VAL A 286 -17.85 -3.63 -4.82
C VAL A 286 -18.93 -4.70 -4.64
N PRO A 287 -18.68 -5.77 -3.86
CA PRO A 287 -19.71 -6.76 -3.54
C PRO A 287 -20.97 -6.09 -3.00
N TYR A 288 -22.12 -6.57 -3.46
CA TYR A 288 -23.42 -6.21 -2.93
C TYR A 288 -23.97 -7.40 -2.16
N LEU A 289 -24.32 -7.19 -0.90
CA LEU A 289 -25.03 -8.15 -0.08
C LEU A 289 -26.38 -7.55 0.27
N THR A 290 -27.44 -8.31 0.03
CA THR A 290 -28.78 -8.03 0.53
C THR A 290 -28.80 -8.04 2.06
N LYS A 291 -29.86 -7.48 2.65
CA LYS A 291 -30.06 -7.50 4.09
C LYS A 291 -30.02 -8.93 4.66
N ASP A 292 -30.70 -9.87 3.98
CA ASP A 292 -30.78 -11.26 4.42
C ASP A 292 -29.41 -11.96 4.33
N GLU A 293 -28.61 -11.68 3.29
CA GLU A 293 -27.24 -12.20 3.17
C GLU A 293 -26.31 -11.65 4.26
N VAL A 294 -26.51 -10.40 4.68
CA VAL A 294 -25.76 -9.82 5.80
C VAL A 294 -26.17 -10.44 7.14
N GLU A 295 -27.47 -10.63 7.37
CA GLU A 295 -27.99 -11.23 8.60
C GLU A 295 -27.52 -12.69 8.76
N ASN A 296 -27.40 -13.41 7.65
CA ASN A 296 -26.90 -14.78 7.61
C ASN A 296 -25.41 -14.88 7.25
N PHE A 297 -24.67 -13.76 7.30
CA PHE A 297 -23.27 -13.74 6.91
C PHE A 297 -22.43 -14.57 7.90
N GLU A 298 -21.69 -15.54 7.37
CA GLU A 298 -20.75 -16.36 8.10
C GLU A 298 -19.32 -16.15 7.60
N LEU A 299 -18.41 -15.91 8.53
CA LEU A 299 -16.98 -15.93 8.27
C LEU A 299 -16.48 -17.38 8.38
N GLU A 300 -15.98 -17.94 7.28
CA GLU A 300 -15.32 -19.25 7.28
C GLU A 300 -13.91 -19.14 7.86
N ILE A 301 -13.55 -20.08 8.73
CA ILE A 301 -12.19 -20.28 9.22
C ILE A 301 -11.73 -21.69 8.86
N ASP A 302 -10.80 -21.77 7.91
CA ASP A 302 -10.27 -23.01 7.37
C ASP A 302 -9.04 -23.45 8.15
N LEU A 303 -9.19 -24.59 8.82
CA LEU A 303 -8.20 -25.24 9.67
C LEU A 303 -7.64 -26.50 9.01
N GLY A 304 -7.86 -26.73 7.72
CA GLY A 304 -7.43 -27.95 7.03
C GLY A 304 -5.94 -28.23 7.17
N ALA A 305 -5.11 -27.19 7.12
CA ALA A 305 -3.66 -27.31 7.34
C ALA A 305 -3.28 -27.45 8.82
N TYR A 306 -4.15 -27.05 9.76
CA TYR A 306 -3.91 -27.08 11.20
C TYR A 306 -4.29 -28.44 11.80
N GLY A 307 -3.33 -29.36 11.91
CA GLY A 307 -3.54 -30.68 12.52
C GLY A 307 -4.62 -31.54 11.84
N GLY A 308 -4.94 -31.28 10.56
CA GLY A 308 -6.08 -31.93 9.87
C GLY A 308 -7.45 -31.47 10.37
N GLY A 309 -7.51 -30.30 11.00
CA GLY A 309 -8.72 -29.70 11.55
C GLY A 309 -9.82 -29.47 10.51
N LYS A 310 -11.06 -29.48 10.98
CA LYS A 310 -12.23 -29.17 10.14
C LYS A 310 -12.43 -27.67 10.05
N LYS A 311 -13.04 -27.24 8.95
CA LYS A 311 -13.57 -25.88 8.77
C LYS A 311 -14.53 -25.53 9.92
N LYS A 312 -14.46 -24.28 10.38
CA LYS A 312 -15.40 -23.67 11.32
C LYS A 312 -16.03 -22.45 10.67
N THR A 313 -17.22 -22.09 11.10
CA THR A 313 -17.85 -20.82 10.71
C THR A 313 -18.20 -20.03 11.96
N ILE A 314 -18.17 -18.70 11.85
CA ILE A 314 -18.64 -17.78 12.89
C ILE A 314 -19.59 -16.77 12.25
N THR A 315 -20.80 -16.66 12.78
CA THR A 315 -21.78 -15.68 12.31
C THR A 315 -21.28 -14.26 12.61
N LEU A 316 -21.73 -13.28 11.82
CA LEU A 316 -21.43 -11.87 12.09
C LEU A 316 -21.93 -11.43 13.49
N GLU A 317 -23.05 -11.99 13.96
CA GLU A 317 -23.61 -11.72 15.28
C GLU A 317 -22.69 -12.26 16.39
N ASP A 318 -22.25 -13.52 16.29
CA ASP A 318 -21.38 -14.12 17.30
C ASP A 318 -20.00 -13.48 17.34
N LEU A 319 -19.46 -13.08 16.18
CA LEU A 319 -18.23 -12.29 16.11
C LEU A 319 -18.40 -10.96 16.87
N LYS A 320 -19.54 -10.28 16.75
CA LYS A 320 -19.83 -9.03 17.48
C LYS A 320 -20.02 -9.23 18.98
N LYS A 321 -20.36 -10.44 19.45
CA LYS A 321 -20.42 -10.78 20.89
C LYS A 321 -19.04 -10.98 21.52
N MET A 322 -18.00 -11.23 20.72
CA MET A 322 -16.63 -11.32 21.21
C MET A 322 -16.11 -9.95 21.70
N LYS A 323 -14.98 -9.97 22.44
CA LYS A 323 -14.38 -8.74 22.96
C LYS A 323 -13.96 -7.79 21.84
N LYS A 324 -14.71 -6.70 21.69
CA LYS A 324 -14.38 -5.59 20.79
C LYS A 324 -13.13 -4.84 21.25
N VAL A 325 -12.29 -4.46 20.29
CA VAL A 325 -11.19 -3.52 20.45
C VAL A 325 -11.27 -2.44 19.39
N GLU A 326 -10.65 -1.29 19.67
CA GLU A 326 -10.50 -0.20 18.70
C GLU A 326 -9.01 0.04 18.42
N VAL A 327 -8.67 0.19 17.14
CA VAL A 327 -7.31 0.46 16.67
C VAL A 327 -7.35 1.65 15.72
N THR A 328 -6.64 2.74 16.05
CA THR A 328 -6.48 3.85 15.11
C THR A 328 -5.31 3.53 14.20
N ALA A 329 -5.54 3.41 12.90
CA ALA A 329 -4.51 3.02 11.93
C ALA A 329 -4.68 3.76 10.61
N THR A 330 -3.53 4.13 10.04
CA THR A 330 -3.40 4.67 8.70
C THR A 330 -3.28 3.52 7.69
N LEU A 331 -4.11 3.56 6.66
CA LEU A 331 -3.92 2.72 5.49
C LEU A 331 -3.27 3.56 4.40
N GLN A 332 -2.17 3.07 3.85
CA GLN A 332 -1.48 3.69 2.73
C GLN A 332 -1.36 2.68 1.59
N CYS A 333 -1.77 3.10 0.39
CA CYS A 333 -1.52 2.33 -0.83
C CYS A 333 -0.03 2.30 -1.12
N SER A 334 0.51 1.13 -1.48
CA SER A 334 1.90 1.01 -1.94
C SER A 334 2.20 1.88 -3.17
N GLY A 335 1.17 2.22 -3.97
CA GLY A 335 1.28 3.14 -5.10
C GLY A 335 1.14 4.62 -4.73
N ASN A 336 1.03 5.00 -3.44
CA ASN A 336 0.94 6.40 -3.06
C ASN A 336 2.14 7.18 -3.61
N ARG A 337 1.88 8.37 -4.16
CA ARG A 337 2.84 9.22 -4.87
C ARG A 337 3.44 8.61 -6.16
N ARG A 338 2.81 7.59 -6.77
CA ARG A 338 3.27 7.00 -8.04
C ARG A 338 3.47 8.06 -9.13
N GLY A 339 2.60 9.06 -9.21
CA GLY A 339 2.69 10.12 -10.22
C GLY A 339 4.06 10.79 -10.27
N GLY A 340 4.71 11.00 -9.11
CA GLY A 340 6.03 11.62 -9.03
C GLY A 340 7.20 10.78 -9.57
N TYR A 341 7.00 9.48 -9.85
CA TYR A 341 8.01 8.73 -10.61
C TYR A 341 7.98 9.06 -12.10
N ASN A 342 6.82 9.43 -12.62
CA ASN A 342 6.60 9.63 -14.06
C ASN A 342 7.34 10.88 -14.58
N ASP A 343 7.76 11.78 -13.70
CA ASP A 343 8.65 12.91 -14.01
C ASP A 343 10.05 12.44 -14.45
N PHE A 344 10.49 11.27 -13.96
CA PHE A 344 11.73 10.63 -14.38
C PHE A 344 11.48 9.64 -15.51
N GLU A 345 10.62 8.64 -15.26
CA GLU A 345 10.28 7.62 -16.23
C GLU A 345 8.92 7.01 -15.92
N ARG A 346 8.10 6.79 -16.96
CA ARG A 346 6.73 6.28 -16.81
C ARG A 346 6.72 4.92 -16.12
N THR A 347 5.88 4.81 -15.09
CA THR A 347 5.64 3.57 -14.35
C THR A 347 4.31 2.93 -14.73
N SER A 348 4.08 1.71 -14.26
CA SER A 348 2.84 0.97 -14.50
C SER A 348 1.89 1.02 -13.29
N GLY A 349 0.67 1.55 -13.50
CA GLY A 349 -0.41 1.58 -12.51
C GLY A 349 -1.09 2.95 -12.39
N THR A 350 -2.09 3.05 -11.51
CA THR A 350 -2.83 4.30 -11.24
C THR A 350 -1.88 5.43 -10.80
N SER A 351 -1.95 6.58 -11.45
CA SER A 351 -1.04 7.72 -11.22
C SER A 351 -1.45 8.55 -10.00
N TRP A 352 -1.40 7.94 -8.82
CA TRP A 352 -1.72 8.58 -7.55
C TRP A 352 -0.85 9.81 -7.27
N GLY A 353 -1.48 10.88 -6.78
CA GLY A 353 -0.83 11.94 -6.01
C GLY A 353 -0.45 11.44 -4.61
N GLN A 354 -0.42 12.35 -3.63
CA GLN A 354 -0.09 12.00 -2.24
C GLN A 354 -1.29 11.53 -1.39
N GLY A 355 -2.49 11.49 -1.97
CA GLY A 355 -3.74 11.27 -1.27
C GLY A 355 -4.19 9.82 -1.19
N ALA A 356 -3.39 8.86 -1.66
CA ALA A 356 -3.66 7.42 -1.51
C ALA A 356 -3.26 6.91 -0.11
N ILE A 357 -3.66 7.67 0.91
CA ILE A 357 -3.41 7.46 2.32
C ILE A 357 -4.54 8.09 3.14
N SER A 358 -5.02 7.41 4.17
CA SER A 358 -6.06 7.94 5.08
C SER A 358 -6.01 7.21 6.42
N THR A 359 -6.54 7.84 7.47
CA THR A 359 -6.50 7.31 8.84
C THR A 359 -7.90 7.18 9.40
N ALA A 360 -8.20 6.06 10.04
CA ALA A 360 -9.48 5.85 10.71
C ALA A 360 -9.29 5.08 12.02
N LYS A 361 -10.31 5.15 12.88
CA LYS A 361 -10.45 4.30 14.06
C LYS A 361 -11.26 3.07 13.69
N TRP A 362 -10.63 1.91 13.72
CA TRP A 362 -11.21 0.64 13.30
C TRP A 362 -11.68 -0.18 14.50
N GLY A 363 -12.91 -0.69 14.46
CA GLY A 363 -13.53 -1.46 15.53
C GLY A 363 -13.80 -2.91 15.13
N GLY A 364 -13.38 -3.86 15.96
CA GLY A 364 -13.51 -5.28 15.65
C GLY A 364 -12.97 -6.22 16.71
N VAL A 365 -12.76 -7.48 16.33
CA VAL A 365 -12.19 -8.53 17.19
C VAL A 365 -10.73 -8.74 16.81
N ARG A 366 -9.82 -8.90 17.79
CA ARG A 366 -8.43 -9.24 17.50
C ARG A 366 -8.36 -10.57 16.77
N LEU A 367 -7.62 -10.63 15.66
CA LEU A 367 -7.43 -11.87 14.90
C LEU A 367 -6.84 -12.96 15.81
N ARG A 368 -5.85 -12.62 16.62
CA ARG A 368 -5.28 -13.51 17.66
C ARG A 368 -6.34 -14.09 18.61
N ASP A 369 -7.28 -13.27 19.09
CA ASP A 369 -8.29 -13.74 20.04
C ASP A 369 -9.31 -14.66 19.34
N LEU A 370 -9.62 -14.38 18.07
CA LEU A 370 -10.40 -15.28 17.22
C LEU A 370 -9.69 -16.63 16.99
N MET A 371 -8.38 -16.60 16.71
CA MET A 371 -7.56 -17.81 16.53
C MET A 371 -7.47 -18.64 17.82
N LYS A 372 -7.33 -18.00 18.98
CA LYS A 372 -7.40 -18.68 20.28
C LYS A 372 -8.76 -19.31 20.54
N HIS A 373 -9.84 -18.59 20.22
CA HIS A 373 -11.20 -19.10 20.40
C HIS A 373 -11.45 -20.40 19.61
N ILE A 374 -10.79 -20.58 18.47
CA ILE A 374 -10.91 -21.79 17.65
C ILE A 374 -9.87 -22.87 17.97
N GLY A 375 -8.95 -22.63 18.91
CA GLY A 375 -7.99 -23.60 19.43
C GLY A 375 -6.55 -23.47 18.94
N LEU A 376 -6.17 -22.34 18.31
CA LEU A 376 -4.78 -22.01 18.00
C LEU A 376 -4.22 -21.07 19.08
N GLU A 377 -3.36 -21.57 19.95
CA GLU A 377 -2.94 -20.85 21.15
C GLU A 377 -1.92 -19.76 20.88
N ASP A 378 -0.90 -20.04 20.07
CA ASP A 378 0.14 -19.10 19.70
C ASP A 378 0.86 -19.55 18.42
N GLU A 379 1.96 -18.86 18.11
CA GLU A 379 2.78 -19.15 16.94
C GLU A 379 3.51 -20.50 17.06
N MET A 380 3.90 -20.92 18.27
CA MET A 380 4.59 -22.21 18.45
C MET A 380 3.62 -23.36 18.17
N ASP A 381 2.38 -23.25 18.67
CA ASP A 381 1.30 -24.17 18.36
C ASP A 381 1.03 -24.26 16.85
N ALA A 382 1.06 -23.12 16.15
CA ALA A 382 0.90 -23.08 14.69
C ALA A 382 1.99 -23.86 13.94
N GLN A 383 3.23 -23.76 14.42
CA GLN A 383 4.38 -24.46 13.85
C GLN A 383 4.35 -25.96 14.14
N GLU A 384 4.01 -26.36 15.37
CA GLU A 384 3.90 -27.76 15.78
C GLU A 384 2.74 -28.46 15.05
N ASN A 385 1.61 -27.77 14.88
CA ASN A 385 0.39 -28.31 14.30
C ASN A 385 0.18 -27.81 12.86
N GLY A 386 0.96 -28.38 11.94
CA GLY A 386 0.77 -28.13 10.50
C GLY A 386 1.79 -27.21 9.85
N LYS A 387 2.84 -26.80 10.58
CA LYS A 387 3.95 -25.97 10.08
C LYS A 387 3.45 -24.67 9.45
N LEU A 388 2.46 -24.05 10.10
CA LEU A 388 1.75 -22.91 9.55
C LEU A 388 2.65 -21.68 9.62
N GLU A 389 2.89 -21.05 8.48
CA GLU A 389 3.69 -19.82 8.38
C GLU A 389 2.85 -18.59 8.03
N HIS A 390 1.61 -18.79 7.54
CA HIS A 390 0.79 -17.73 6.98
C HIS A 390 -0.69 -17.84 7.37
N VAL A 391 -1.34 -16.68 7.39
CA VAL A 391 -2.80 -16.54 7.41
C VAL A 391 -3.25 -15.89 6.10
N ARG A 392 -4.06 -16.61 5.32
CA ARG A 392 -4.63 -16.15 4.05
C ARG A 392 -6.03 -15.59 4.28
N PHE A 393 -6.33 -14.50 3.59
CA PHE A 393 -7.64 -13.86 3.60
C PHE A 393 -8.22 -13.92 2.20
N HIS A 394 -9.46 -14.39 2.10
CA HIS A 394 -10.21 -14.46 0.85
C HIS A 394 -11.37 -13.49 0.91
N ALA A 395 -11.51 -12.66 -0.12
CA ALA A 395 -12.56 -11.68 -0.25
C ALA A 395 -13.70 -12.15 -1.17
N LEU A 396 -14.90 -11.60 -0.96
CA LEU A 396 -16.06 -11.80 -1.83
C LEU A 396 -15.80 -11.34 -3.28
N ASP A 397 -14.92 -10.36 -3.48
CA ASP A 397 -14.55 -9.87 -4.81
C ASP A 397 -13.47 -10.73 -5.50
N GLY A 398 -13.13 -11.90 -4.92
CA GLY A 398 -12.12 -12.82 -5.43
C GLY A 398 -10.68 -12.43 -5.13
N MET A 399 -10.44 -11.31 -4.44
CA MET A 399 -9.08 -10.94 -4.05
C MET A 399 -8.57 -11.82 -2.90
N MET A 400 -7.30 -12.21 -2.98
CA MET A 400 -6.60 -12.94 -1.92
C MET A 400 -5.30 -12.24 -1.55
N ALA A 401 -5.01 -12.19 -0.25
CA ALA A 401 -3.72 -11.77 0.29
C ALA A 401 -3.43 -12.53 1.58
N SER A 402 -2.19 -12.50 2.04
CA SER A 402 -1.80 -13.14 3.30
C SER A 402 -0.91 -12.26 4.15
N ILE A 403 -0.85 -12.58 5.43
CA ILE A 403 0.18 -12.12 6.36
C ILE A 403 0.88 -13.32 6.97
N GLY A 404 2.07 -13.09 7.52
CA GLY A 404 2.75 -14.12 8.30
C GLY A 404 2.02 -14.41 9.62
N ILE A 405 2.12 -15.66 10.08
CA ILE A 405 1.49 -16.11 11.32
C ILE A 405 2.03 -15.35 12.53
N GLU A 406 3.29 -14.90 12.48
CA GLU A 406 3.94 -14.10 13.50
C GLU A 406 3.17 -12.79 13.70
N LYS A 407 2.78 -12.10 12.63
CA LYS A 407 1.99 -10.87 12.71
C LYS A 407 0.56 -11.15 13.16
N ALA A 408 -0.05 -12.24 12.70
CA ALA A 408 -1.43 -12.60 13.04
C ALA A 408 -1.59 -12.93 14.54
N MET A 409 -0.63 -13.62 15.14
CA MET A 409 -0.65 -14.06 16.54
C MET A 409 0.06 -13.11 17.50
N ASN A 410 0.75 -12.08 17.01
CA ASN A 410 1.49 -11.13 17.85
C ASN A 410 0.55 -10.36 18.82
N PRO A 411 0.75 -10.45 20.15
CA PRO A 411 -0.04 -9.72 21.15
C PRO A 411 0.03 -8.19 21.00
N TYR A 412 1.07 -7.68 20.34
CA TYR A 412 1.31 -6.27 20.06
C TYR A 412 1.04 -5.90 18.60
N GLY A 413 0.62 -6.84 17.76
CA GLY A 413 0.41 -6.64 16.33
C GLY A 413 -0.87 -5.89 15.97
N ASP A 414 -1.84 -5.84 16.89
CA ASP A 414 -3.16 -5.16 16.74
C ASP A 414 -3.93 -5.52 15.46
N VAL A 415 -3.74 -6.73 14.92
CA VAL A 415 -4.52 -7.22 13.78
C VAL A 415 -5.95 -7.50 14.22
N ILE A 416 -6.93 -6.98 13.48
CA ILE A 416 -8.35 -7.15 13.80
C ILE A 416 -9.17 -7.61 12.59
N VAL A 417 -10.16 -8.45 12.85
CA VAL A 417 -11.32 -8.66 11.98
C VAL A 417 -12.33 -7.58 12.33
N CYS A 418 -12.49 -6.63 11.41
CA CYS A 418 -13.11 -5.33 11.61
C CYS A 418 -14.52 -5.30 11.01
N TYR A 419 -15.47 -4.73 11.75
CA TYR A 419 -16.85 -4.46 11.31
C TYR A 419 -17.29 -3.00 11.51
N GLU A 420 -16.43 -2.16 12.10
CA GLU A 420 -16.69 -0.73 12.30
C GLU A 420 -15.54 0.16 11.84
N MET A 421 -15.88 1.33 11.31
CA MET A 421 -14.96 2.40 10.95
C MET A 421 -15.49 3.73 11.53
N ASN A 422 -14.65 4.41 12.30
CA ASN A 422 -14.97 5.65 13.00
C ASN A 422 -16.25 5.55 13.87
N GLY A 423 -16.46 4.39 14.52
CA GLY A 423 -17.58 4.12 15.41
C GLY A 423 -18.93 3.86 14.72
N LYS A 424 -18.93 3.73 13.39
CA LYS A 424 -20.10 3.34 12.59
C LYS A 424 -19.81 2.03 11.86
N PRO A 425 -20.84 1.30 11.39
CA PRO A 425 -20.62 0.16 10.49
C PRO A 425 -19.73 0.55 9.30
N LEU A 426 -18.95 -0.41 8.80
CA LEU A 426 -18.13 -0.19 7.61
C LEU A 426 -19.00 0.31 6.43
N PRO A 427 -18.56 1.34 5.68
CA PRO A 427 -19.12 1.63 4.36
C PRO A 427 -18.84 0.49 3.38
N ARG A 428 -19.64 0.38 2.31
CA ARG A 428 -19.48 -0.70 1.33
C ARG A 428 -18.14 -0.65 0.64
N ASP A 429 -17.68 0.54 0.24
CA ASP A 429 -16.37 0.76 -0.39
C ASP A 429 -15.18 0.29 0.46
N HIS A 430 -15.38 0.26 1.78
CA HIS A 430 -14.35 -0.02 2.77
C HIS A 430 -14.47 -1.40 3.40
N GLY A 431 -15.32 -2.29 2.85
CA GLY A 431 -15.31 -3.70 3.18
C GLY A 431 -16.50 -4.20 4.00
N TYR A 432 -17.65 -3.53 3.98
CA TYR A 432 -18.85 -4.03 4.66
C TYR A 432 -19.24 -5.45 4.20
N PRO A 433 -19.53 -6.42 5.10
CA PRO A 433 -19.67 -6.26 6.55
C PRO A 433 -18.37 -6.49 7.32
N LEU A 434 -17.38 -7.18 6.74
CA LEU A 434 -16.12 -7.52 7.38
C LEU A 434 -14.90 -7.20 6.51
N ARG A 435 -13.88 -6.61 7.13
CA ARG A 435 -12.55 -6.51 6.56
C ARG A 435 -11.49 -6.92 7.58
N VAL A 436 -10.27 -7.17 7.12
CA VAL A 436 -9.12 -7.24 8.03
C VAL A 436 -8.41 -5.90 8.07
N ILE A 437 -7.95 -5.52 9.25
CA ILE A 437 -7.00 -4.42 9.46
C ILE A 437 -5.72 -5.00 10.04
N VAL A 438 -4.61 -4.77 9.33
CA VAL A 438 -3.24 -5.18 9.65
C VAL A 438 -2.40 -3.90 9.82
N PRO A 439 -2.35 -3.32 11.03
CA PRO A 439 -1.65 -2.06 11.26
C PRO A 439 -0.17 -2.12 10.89
N GLY A 440 0.32 -1.05 10.24
CA GLY A 440 1.71 -0.93 9.80
C GLY A 440 2.06 -1.64 8.48
N TYR A 441 1.12 -2.39 7.88
CA TYR A 441 1.32 -3.08 6.61
C TYR A 441 0.71 -2.28 5.46
N ALA A 442 1.21 -2.50 4.24
CA ALA A 442 0.67 -1.95 3.01
C ALA A 442 -0.83 -2.28 2.88
N ALA A 443 -1.62 -1.32 2.39
CA ALA A 443 -3.08 -1.43 2.41
C ALA A 443 -3.64 -2.66 1.68
N VAL A 444 -2.93 -3.22 0.71
CA VAL A 444 -3.33 -4.46 0.02
C VAL A 444 -3.49 -5.65 0.98
N ARG A 445 -2.74 -5.70 2.09
CA ARG A 445 -2.86 -6.76 3.11
C ARG A 445 -4.07 -6.59 4.03
N ASN A 446 -4.76 -5.44 3.94
CA ASN A 446 -5.94 -5.11 4.73
C ASN A 446 -7.20 -5.49 3.92
N VAL A 447 -7.36 -6.78 3.66
CA VAL A 447 -8.36 -7.32 2.72
C VAL A 447 -9.77 -6.89 3.12
N LYS A 448 -10.55 -6.43 2.14
CA LYS A 448 -11.96 -5.99 2.28
C LYS A 448 -12.90 -7.15 1.98
N TRP A 449 -14.13 -7.07 2.48
CA TRP A 449 -15.19 -8.05 2.18
C TRP A 449 -14.75 -9.50 2.46
N VAL A 450 -14.06 -9.71 3.58
CA VAL A 450 -13.45 -11.00 3.92
C VAL A 450 -14.53 -12.01 4.26
N GLN A 451 -14.55 -13.11 3.51
CA GLN A 451 -15.47 -14.24 3.69
C GLN A 451 -14.78 -15.47 4.30
N LYS A 452 -13.47 -15.61 4.12
CA LYS A 452 -12.71 -16.77 4.61
C LYS A 452 -11.34 -16.36 5.12
N ILE A 453 -10.96 -16.93 6.26
CA ILE A 453 -9.61 -16.90 6.82
C ILE A 453 -9.06 -18.33 6.80
N GLU A 454 -7.86 -18.52 6.27
CA GLU A 454 -7.26 -19.84 6.11
C GLU A 454 -5.86 -19.86 6.70
N LEU A 455 -5.59 -20.86 7.54
CA LEU A 455 -4.25 -21.14 8.03
C LEU A 455 -3.48 -21.92 6.97
N SER A 456 -2.24 -21.52 6.69
CA SER A 456 -1.46 -22.08 5.59
C SER A 456 0.03 -22.14 5.88
N GLN A 457 0.72 -23.12 5.28
CA GLN A 457 2.19 -23.19 5.22
C GLN A 457 2.76 -22.15 4.25
N GLU A 458 1.93 -21.62 3.37
CA GLU A 458 2.34 -20.94 2.15
C GLU A 458 1.59 -19.61 2.01
N GLU A 459 2.25 -18.55 1.49
CA GLU A 459 1.60 -17.28 1.16
C GLU A 459 0.34 -17.48 0.30
N ALA A 460 -0.59 -16.52 0.33
CA ALA A 460 -1.72 -16.49 -0.62
C ALA A 460 -1.21 -16.54 -2.07
N GLU A 461 -1.96 -17.22 -2.92
CA GLU A 461 -1.65 -17.32 -4.34
C GLU A 461 -2.07 -16.07 -5.12
N GLY A 462 -1.68 -16.01 -6.38
CA GLY A 462 -2.17 -15.01 -7.32
C GLY A 462 -1.39 -13.70 -7.36
N PRO A 463 -1.86 -12.75 -8.19
CA PRO A 463 -1.03 -11.64 -8.65
C PRO A 463 -0.83 -10.55 -7.58
N TRP A 464 -1.70 -10.46 -6.56
CA TRP A 464 -1.63 -9.45 -5.50
C TRP A 464 -0.72 -9.85 -4.32
N GLN A 465 -0.33 -11.11 -4.20
CA GLN A 465 0.63 -11.59 -3.20
C GLN A 465 1.92 -12.06 -3.87
N ARG A 466 1.93 -13.24 -4.50
CA ARG A 466 3.12 -13.86 -5.09
C ARG A 466 3.55 -13.24 -6.41
N GLY A 467 2.61 -12.65 -7.14
CA GLY A 467 2.88 -11.98 -8.42
C GLY A 467 3.56 -10.62 -8.30
N LEU A 468 3.68 -9.95 -9.45
CA LEU A 468 4.44 -8.71 -9.59
C LEU A 468 3.81 -7.49 -8.89
N ASN A 469 2.49 -7.50 -8.61
CA ASN A 469 1.75 -6.27 -8.33
C ASN A 469 2.23 -5.51 -7.08
N TYR A 470 2.74 -6.23 -6.09
CA TYR A 470 3.23 -5.67 -4.83
C TYR A 470 4.64 -6.15 -4.50
N LYS A 471 5.48 -6.27 -5.52
CA LYS A 471 6.92 -6.56 -5.40
C LYS A 471 7.71 -5.38 -5.94
N VAL A 472 8.65 -4.88 -5.14
CA VAL A 472 9.52 -3.77 -5.54
C VAL A 472 10.73 -4.34 -6.25
N LEU A 473 10.83 -4.10 -7.55
CA LEU A 473 11.99 -4.51 -8.33
C LEU A 473 13.11 -3.46 -8.24
N PRO A 474 14.39 -3.85 -8.41
CA PRO A 474 15.49 -2.90 -8.41
C PRO A 474 15.35 -1.79 -9.47
N PRO A 475 15.87 -0.56 -9.23
CA PRO A 475 15.70 0.56 -10.14
C PRO A 475 16.27 0.40 -11.55
N GLY A 476 17.10 -0.60 -11.80
CA GLY A 476 17.60 -0.92 -13.14
C GLY A 476 16.65 -1.80 -13.96
N VAL A 477 15.67 -2.45 -13.34
CA VAL A 477 14.79 -3.41 -14.02
C VAL A 477 13.64 -2.69 -14.70
N ARG A 478 13.56 -2.79 -16.04
CA ARG A 478 12.47 -2.26 -16.87
C ARG A 478 11.49 -3.32 -17.33
N ASP A 479 11.96 -4.54 -17.56
CA ASP A 479 11.14 -5.69 -17.89
C ASP A 479 11.19 -6.69 -16.75
N ALA A 480 10.04 -7.01 -16.16
CA ALA A 480 9.93 -7.94 -15.04
C ALA A 480 10.10 -9.42 -15.46
N LYS A 481 10.06 -9.75 -16.76
CA LYS A 481 10.19 -11.13 -17.25
C LYS A 481 11.53 -11.78 -16.91
N SER A 482 12.59 -10.98 -16.85
CA SER A 482 13.94 -11.47 -16.53
C SER A 482 14.14 -11.67 -15.03
N VAL A 483 13.14 -11.38 -14.21
CA VAL A 483 13.22 -11.47 -12.75
C VAL A 483 12.48 -12.70 -12.26
N ASP A 484 13.20 -13.53 -11.52
CA ASP A 484 12.60 -14.60 -10.72
C ASP A 484 11.84 -14.01 -9.53
N LEU A 485 10.53 -13.83 -9.69
CA LEU A 485 9.67 -13.23 -8.68
C LEU A 485 9.61 -14.05 -7.38
N SER A 486 9.91 -15.35 -7.41
CA SER A 486 9.91 -16.19 -6.19
C SER A 486 10.99 -15.76 -5.18
N LYS A 487 12.06 -15.11 -5.67
CA LYS A 487 13.16 -14.58 -4.84
C LYS A 487 12.92 -13.16 -4.34
N ILE A 488 11.87 -12.49 -4.83
CA ILE A 488 11.55 -11.13 -4.42
C ILE A 488 10.43 -11.20 -3.39
N PRO A 489 10.62 -10.66 -2.17
CA PRO A 489 9.59 -10.69 -1.15
C PRO A 489 8.39 -9.83 -1.54
N SER A 490 7.21 -10.30 -1.16
CA SER A 490 5.97 -9.54 -1.21
C SER A 490 6.08 -8.32 -0.27
N MET A 491 5.60 -7.15 -0.69
CA MET A 491 5.58 -5.98 0.17
C MET A 491 4.65 -6.22 1.36
N MET A 492 5.19 -6.05 2.57
CA MET A 492 4.44 -6.17 3.82
C MET A 492 4.42 -4.80 4.49
N GLU A 493 5.47 -4.44 5.24
CA GLU A 493 5.58 -3.12 5.86
C GLU A 493 5.95 -2.03 4.85
N LEU A 494 5.56 -0.79 5.17
CA LEU A 494 5.89 0.40 4.39
C LEU A 494 7.10 1.13 4.99
N SER A 495 7.93 1.73 4.14
CA SER A 495 9.01 2.63 4.56
C SER A 495 8.49 3.95 5.09
N VAL A 496 9.35 4.73 5.76
CA VAL A 496 9.02 6.08 6.19
C VAL A 496 8.67 6.98 5.00
N GLN A 497 7.64 7.80 5.19
CA GLN A 497 7.06 8.68 4.20
C GLN A 497 6.67 10.02 4.83
N SER A 498 6.63 11.07 4.03
CA SER A 498 6.04 12.37 4.38
C SER A 498 5.42 13.04 3.16
N GLY A 499 4.58 14.05 3.42
CA GLY A 499 3.95 14.90 2.42
C GLY A 499 3.71 16.31 2.94
N ILE A 500 3.69 17.30 2.03
CA ILE A 500 3.40 18.70 2.33
C ILE A 500 2.00 19.02 1.81
N THR A 501 1.11 19.46 2.69
CA THR A 501 -0.28 19.80 2.32
C THR A 501 -0.49 21.30 2.15
N SER A 502 0.21 22.12 2.92
CA SER A 502 0.10 23.59 2.86
C SER A 502 1.46 24.27 2.93
N ILE A 503 1.59 25.37 2.21
CA ILE A 503 2.68 26.35 2.34
C ILE A 503 2.02 27.72 2.31
N VAL A 504 2.26 28.52 3.34
CA VAL A 504 1.69 29.87 3.49
C VAL A 504 2.82 30.88 3.72
N PRO A 505 3.09 31.79 2.78
CA PRO A 505 4.01 32.91 3.00
C PRO A 505 3.55 33.75 4.21
N GLN A 506 4.46 34.01 5.16
CA GLN A 506 4.13 34.73 6.40
C GLN A 506 4.16 36.25 6.23
N ASN A 507 5.07 36.74 5.39
CA ASN A 507 5.19 38.16 5.06
C ASN A 507 4.93 38.34 3.57
N LYS A 508 3.67 38.60 3.19
CA LYS A 508 3.32 38.97 1.80
C LYS A 508 3.84 40.38 1.49
N SER A 509 5.15 40.52 1.28
CA SER A 509 5.67 41.70 0.60
C SER A 509 5.36 41.54 -0.89
N SER A 510 4.56 42.44 -1.44
CA SER A 510 4.19 42.51 -2.86
C SER A 510 5.40 42.73 -3.82
N SER A 511 6.64 42.67 -3.31
CA SER A 511 7.87 43.01 -4.04
C SER A 511 9.00 41.98 -3.90
N SER A 512 8.72 40.73 -3.50
CA SER A 512 9.77 39.71 -3.36
C SER A 512 10.41 39.41 -4.73
N LYS A 513 11.74 39.46 -4.82
CA LYS A 513 12.54 39.23 -6.03
C LYS A 513 13.22 37.85 -6.00
N PRO A 514 13.57 37.27 -7.16
CA PRO A 514 14.42 36.10 -7.21
C PRO A 514 15.71 36.27 -6.38
N GLY A 515 16.03 35.26 -5.57
CA GLY A 515 17.16 35.28 -4.64
C GLY A 515 16.80 35.80 -3.24
N ASP A 516 15.68 36.48 -3.05
CA ASP A 516 15.21 36.88 -1.72
C ASP A 516 14.89 35.64 -0.88
N THR A 517 14.99 35.78 0.44
CA THR A 517 14.54 34.77 1.40
C THR A 517 13.30 35.28 2.11
N ILE A 518 12.21 34.50 2.08
CA ILE A 518 10.97 34.82 2.77
C ILE A 518 10.66 33.77 3.83
N MET A 519 9.94 34.15 4.88
CA MET A 519 9.43 33.18 5.85
C MET A 519 8.15 32.53 5.33
N VAL A 520 8.10 31.20 5.39
CA VAL A 520 6.92 30.40 5.06
C VAL A 520 6.52 29.54 6.23
N LYS A 521 5.22 29.30 6.42
CA LYS A 521 4.69 28.25 7.28
C LYS A 521 4.26 27.08 6.41
N ALA A 522 4.90 25.94 6.57
CA ALA A 522 4.55 24.70 5.90
C ALA A 522 3.90 23.72 6.88
N SER A 523 2.98 22.89 6.41
CA SER A 523 2.36 21.83 7.20
C SER A 523 2.07 20.59 6.37
N GLY A 524 2.02 19.44 7.03
CA GLY A 524 1.88 18.18 6.35
C GLY A 524 1.73 16.98 7.28
N TRP A 525 2.00 15.82 6.72
CA TRP A 525 1.92 14.52 7.40
C TRP A 525 3.21 13.73 7.21
N ALA A 526 3.43 12.77 8.10
CA ALA A 526 4.48 11.76 8.01
C ALA A 526 3.96 10.43 8.55
N TYR A 527 4.45 9.30 8.03
CA TYR A 527 4.03 7.97 8.44
C TYR A 527 5.13 6.94 8.14
N SER A 528 5.26 5.91 8.97
CA SER A 528 6.10 4.74 8.70
C SER A 528 5.33 3.47 9.03
N GLY A 529 5.57 2.41 8.27
CA GLY A 529 5.01 1.10 8.55
C GLY A 529 5.60 0.44 9.80
N GLY A 530 5.18 -0.78 10.08
CA GLY A 530 5.72 -1.59 11.19
C GLY A 530 5.53 -1.02 12.60
N GLY A 531 4.73 0.05 12.76
CA GLY A 531 4.49 0.67 14.06
C GLY A 531 5.60 1.61 14.50
N ARG A 532 6.52 1.96 13.60
CA ARG A 532 7.65 2.84 13.88
C ARG A 532 7.15 4.28 13.96
N ASN A 533 7.28 4.88 15.14
CA ASN A 533 6.95 6.29 15.36
C ASN A 533 7.74 7.21 14.44
N ILE A 534 7.14 8.32 14.04
CA ILE A 534 7.89 9.45 13.48
C ILE A 534 8.58 10.16 14.64
N VAL A 535 9.92 10.22 14.60
CA VAL A 535 10.71 10.88 15.64
C VAL A 535 11.12 12.29 15.23
N ARG A 536 11.14 12.58 13.92
CA ARG A 536 11.43 13.91 13.38
C ARG A 536 10.92 14.05 11.95
N VAL A 537 10.54 15.26 11.58
CA VAL A 537 10.37 15.67 10.17
C VAL A 537 11.31 16.84 9.93
N ASP A 538 12.19 16.72 8.94
CA ASP A 538 13.11 17.77 8.53
C ASP A 538 12.55 18.47 7.30
N VAL A 539 12.52 19.81 7.31
CA VAL A 539 11.96 20.66 6.25
C VAL A 539 13.01 21.65 5.78
N THR A 540 13.10 21.88 4.48
CA THR A 540 14.01 22.84 3.85
C THR A 540 13.29 23.68 2.81
N GLY A 541 13.65 24.97 2.72
CA GLY A 541 13.13 25.92 1.73
C GLY A 541 14.21 26.51 0.82
N ASP A 542 15.44 26.02 0.92
CA ASP A 542 16.63 26.58 0.27
C ASP A 542 17.39 25.54 -0.57
N GLY A 543 16.73 24.44 -0.96
CA GLY A 543 17.35 23.38 -1.74
C GLY A 543 18.30 22.51 -0.93
N ALA A 544 17.99 22.30 0.36
CA ALA A 544 18.79 21.51 1.32
C ALA A 544 20.16 22.11 1.69
N GLU A 545 20.33 23.43 1.53
CA GLU A 545 21.46 24.16 2.14
C GLU A 545 21.33 24.17 3.68
N SER A 546 20.09 24.27 4.18
CA SER A 546 19.77 24.15 5.60
C SER A 546 18.50 23.33 5.84
N TRP A 547 18.36 22.80 7.06
CA TRP A 547 17.22 22.01 7.49
C TRP A 547 16.68 22.51 8.82
N GLN A 548 15.37 22.55 8.94
CA GLN A 548 14.67 22.85 10.18
C GLN A 548 13.82 21.65 10.59
N ALA A 549 13.93 21.26 11.86
CA ALA A 549 13.04 20.26 12.43
C ALA A 549 11.64 20.87 12.61
N ALA A 550 10.62 20.20 12.10
CA ALA A 550 9.23 20.56 12.27
C ALA A 550 8.71 20.19 13.66
N ASP A 551 7.72 20.94 14.14
CA ASP A 551 6.93 20.60 15.31
C ASP A 551 5.92 19.50 14.93
N LEU A 552 5.94 18.38 15.66
CA LEU A 552 4.96 17.31 15.47
C LEU A 552 3.70 17.65 16.28
N THR A 553 2.59 17.91 15.57
CA THR A 553 1.39 18.53 16.15
C THR A 553 0.30 17.54 16.54
N SER A 554 0.21 16.40 15.85
CA SER A 554 -0.75 15.32 16.14
C SER A 554 -0.14 13.95 15.90
N GLY A 555 -0.44 12.97 16.76
CA GLY A 555 0.00 11.58 16.60
C GLY A 555 1.43 11.28 17.07
N GLN A 556 2.10 12.22 17.72
CA GLN A 556 3.44 12.06 18.30
C GLN A 556 3.45 11.27 19.62
N ASP A 557 2.32 11.23 20.32
CA ASP A 557 2.10 10.58 21.62
C ASP A 557 1.71 9.10 21.49
N GLN A 558 1.64 8.58 20.26
CA GLN A 558 1.38 7.17 19.98
C GLN A 558 2.38 6.26 20.69
N LYS A 559 1.90 5.09 21.14
CA LYS A 559 2.73 4.11 21.85
C LYS A 559 3.93 3.70 20.99
N GLN A 560 5.11 3.73 21.60
CA GLN A 560 6.36 3.39 20.93
C GLN A 560 6.32 1.97 20.35
N GLY A 561 6.69 1.82 19.08
CA GLY A 561 6.66 0.53 18.36
C GLY A 561 5.25 0.05 18.00
N ARG A 562 4.23 0.89 18.24
CA ARG A 562 2.82 0.69 17.90
C ARG A 562 2.18 1.98 17.39
N ALA A 563 2.96 2.81 16.70
CA ALA A 563 2.48 4.01 16.01
C ALA A 563 1.88 3.61 14.67
N TRP A 564 0.58 3.30 14.68
CA TRP A 564 -0.15 2.81 13.52
C TRP A 564 -0.76 3.92 12.68
N ALA A 565 -0.85 5.13 13.22
CA ALA A 565 -1.39 6.29 12.55
C ALA A 565 -0.28 7.27 12.13
N TRP A 566 -0.56 8.08 11.12
CA TRP A 566 0.30 9.18 10.69
C TRP A 566 0.52 10.21 11.81
N THR A 567 1.56 11.02 11.63
CA THR A 567 1.89 12.15 12.49
C THR A 567 1.79 13.42 11.66
N PHE A 568 1.07 14.42 12.16
CA PHE A 568 1.02 15.73 11.53
C PHE A 568 2.16 16.61 12.01
N TRP A 569 2.60 17.52 11.15
CA TRP A 569 3.70 18.41 11.44
C TRP A 569 3.47 19.81 10.89
N GLU A 570 4.07 20.81 11.54
CA GLU A 570 4.15 22.19 11.08
C GLU A 570 5.58 22.72 11.22
N CYS A 571 5.99 23.59 10.31
CA CYS A 571 7.31 24.21 10.35
C CYS A 571 7.25 25.62 9.78
N THR A 572 7.78 26.60 10.52
CA THR A 572 8.00 27.96 10.02
C THR A 572 9.48 28.13 9.70
N LEU A 573 9.82 28.26 8.41
CA LEU A 573 11.20 28.24 7.92
C LEU A 573 11.47 29.32 6.87
N PRO A 574 12.74 29.73 6.68
CA PRO A 574 13.14 30.52 5.53
C PRO A 574 13.03 29.71 4.24
N ALA A 575 12.54 30.34 3.16
CA ALA A 575 12.50 29.77 1.83
C ALA A 575 13.00 30.76 0.77
N LYS A 576 13.82 30.27 -0.14
CA LYS A 576 14.46 31.06 -1.20
C LYS A 576 13.52 31.22 -2.38
N VAL A 577 13.28 32.47 -2.77
CA VAL A 577 12.49 32.82 -3.95
C VAL A 577 13.28 32.46 -5.21
N GLN A 578 12.68 31.62 -6.05
CA GLN A 578 13.26 31.12 -7.28
C GLN A 578 13.14 32.14 -8.42
N ALA A 579 13.82 31.87 -9.54
CA ALA A 579 13.82 32.74 -10.72
C ALA A 579 12.41 33.05 -11.27
N ASP A 580 11.45 32.15 -11.09
CA ASP A 580 10.07 32.30 -11.53
C ASP A 580 9.13 32.89 -10.46
N GLY A 581 9.67 33.44 -9.37
CA GLY A 581 8.88 34.06 -8.30
C GLY A 581 8.16 33.06 -7.39
N SER A 582 8.51 31.77 -7.47
CA SER A 582 8.00 30.73 -6.58
C SER A 582 8.93 30.47 -5.39
N VAL A 583 8.41 29.78 -4.38
CA VAL A 583 9.24 29.09 -3.37
C VAL A 583 9.01 27.60 -3.49
N GLN A 584 10.06 26.82 -3.25
CA GLN A 584 10.01 25.37 -3.20
C GLN A 584 10.41 24.90 -1.81
N VAL A 585 9.56 24.06 -1.21
CA VAL A 585 9.78 23.47 0.11
C VAL A 585 9.84 21.96 -0.05
N HIS A 586 10.78 21.34 0.68
CA HIS A 586 10.92 19.89 0.75
C HIS A 586 10.71 19.39 2.18
N SER A 587 10.15 18.18 2.33
CA SER A 587 10.05 17.48 3.61
C SER A 587 10.62 16.07 3.53
N LYS A 588 11.23 15.62 4.63
CA LYS A 588 11.61 14.23 4.87
C LYS A 588 11.32 13.80 6.31
N GLY A 589 10.67 12.64 6.46
CA GLY A 589 10.44 12.01 7.75
C GLY A 589 11.61 11.13 8.18
N VAL A 590 11.79 11.01 9.49
CA VAL A 590 12.71 10.09 10.16
C VAL A 590 11.89 9.25 11.14
N ASP A 591 11.99 7.93 11.03
CA ASP A 591 11.25 7.01 11.90
C ASP A 591 12.06 6.55 13.12
N LEU A 592 11.43 5.75 13.98
CA LEU A 592 12.01 5.26 15.23
C LEU A 592 13.30 4.44 15.05
N ALA A 593 13.49 3.84 13.87
CA ALA A 593 14.71 3.10 13.51
C ALA A 593 15.71 4.00 12.77
N PHE A 594 15.48 5.31 12.73
CA PHE A 594 16.26 6.30 11.99
C PHE A 594 16.35 6.03 10.48
N ASN A 595 15.38 5.29 9.93
CA ASN A 595 15.21 5.28 8.49
C ASN A 595 14.82 6.69 8.04
N SER A 596 15.32 7.09 6.87
CA SER A 596 15.04 8.38 6.25
C SER A 596 14.67 8.19 4.79
N GLN A 597 14.15 9.26 4.19
CA GLN A 597 13.72 9.30 2.80
C GLN A 597 14.88 9.69 1.86
N PRO A 598 15.00 9.06 0.68
CA PRO A 598 15.96 9.48 -0.35
C PRO A 598 15.59 10.85 -0.92
N ASP A 599 16.58 11.59 -1.39
CA ASP A 599 16.44 12.89 -2.03
C ASP A 599 15.63 12.85 -3.34
N SER A 600 15.90 11.84 -4.18
CA SER A 600 15.36 11.75 -5.53
C SER A 600 14.55 10.49 -5.77
N ALA A 601 13.42 10.65 -6.46
CA ALA A 601 12.61 9.54 -6.96
C ALA A 601 13.38 8.65 -7.96
N LYS A 602 14.46 9.15 -8.57
CA LYS A 602 15.33 8.35 -9.44
C LYS A 602 16.02 7.21 -8.70
N HIS A 603 16.39 7.42 -7.43
CA HIS A 603 17.18 6.46 -6.65
C HIS A 603 16.38 5.23 -6.21
N ASN A 604 15.06 5.36 -6.11
CA ASN A 604 14.15 4.29 -5.72
C ASN A 604 13.08 4.00 -6.79
N TRP A 605 13.25 4.49 -8.02
CA TRP A 605 12.34 4.19 -9.13
C TRP A 605 12.20 2.67 -9.29
N ASN A 606 11.02 2.21 -9.66
CA ASN A 606 10.79 0.81 -10.02
C ASN A 606 9.64 0.74 -11.03
N VAL A 607 9.64 -0.30 -11.88
CA VAL A 607 8.69 -0.44 -13.00
C VAL A 607 7.21 -0.38 -12.58
N ARG A 608 6.90 -0.77 -11.34
CA ARG A 608 5.53 -0.75 -10.78
C ARG A 608 5.16 0.55 -10.07
N GLY A 609 6.11 1.49 -9.99
CA GLY A 609 5.94 2.78 -9.34
C GLY A 609 5.42 2.66 -7.90
N LEU A 610 5.94 1.68 -7.16
CA LEU A 610 5.59 1.44 -5.77
C LEU A 610 6.54 2.20 -4.85
N THR A 611 6.06 2.57 -3.65
CA THR A 611 6.87 3.15 -2.56
C THR A 611 7.69 4.36 -2.97
N ASN A 612 7.07 5.33 -3.67
CA ASN A 612 7.71 6.62 -3.91
C ASN A 612 7.87 7.41 -2.61
N ASN A 613 8.91 7.09 -1.86
CA ASN A 613 9.23 7.71 -0.58
C ASN A 613 10.38 8.73 -0.69
N SER A 614 10.65 9.29 -1.88
CA SER A 614 11.59 10.41 -1.99
C SER A 614 11.09 11.64 -1.22
N TRP A 615 11.95 12.64 -0.98
CA TRP A 615 11.54 13.89 -0.36
C TRP A 615 10.29 14.44 -1.04
N TYR A 616 9.28 14.79 -0.25
CA TYR A 616 8.12 15.45 -0.82
C TYR A 616 8.51 16.88 -1.17
N SER A 617 8.19 17.33 -2.38
CA SER A 617 8.54 18.66 -2.86
C SER A 617 7.27 19.39 -3.27
N LYS A 618 7.03 20.57 -2.71
CA LYS A 618 5.90 21.41 -3.10
C LYS A 618 6.38 22.81 -3.43
N LYS A 619 5.89 23.32 -4.56
CA LYS A 619 6.22 24.63 -5.09
C LYS A 619 4.96 25.47 -5.16
N ILE A 620 5.05 26.70 -4.66
CA ILE A 620 3.94 27.67 -4.70
C ILE A 620 4.44 29.00 -5.24
N PRO A 621 3.60 29.78 -5.97
CA PRO A 621 3.90 31.18 -6.23
C PRO A 621 3.95 31.96 -4.91
N VAL A 622 4.81 32.97 -4.85
CA VAL A 622 4.87 33.89 -3.68
C VAL A 622 3.78 34.96 -3.76
N GLN A 623 3.36 35.34 -4.98
CA GLN A 623 2.36 36.36 -5.26
C GLN A 623 0.93 35.81 -5.23
#